data_AF-A0A3M5VRY7-F1
#
_entry.id   AF-A0A3M5VRY7-F1
#
_cell.length_a   1.000
_cell.length_b   1.000
_cell.length_c   1.000
_cell.angle_alpha   90.00
_cell.angle_beta   90.00
_cell.angle_gamma   90.00
#
_symmetry.space_group_name_H-M   'P 1'
#
loop_
_entity.id
_entity.type
_entity.pdbx_description
1 polymer ?
#
loop_
_entity_poly.entity_id
_entity_poly.type
_entity_poly.pdbx_seq_one_letter_code
_entity_poly.pdbx_strand_id
1 'polypeptide(L)' 'MVVARNNTDKPVRIDESRCGGRWVIGVAAWPHAWLQPGEESEVYIAVRQPQISKMAKESRPSLLRGAKP' A
#
# COMPACT_ATOMS: atom_id res chain seq x y z
N MET A 1 -0.42 -11.20 2.11
CA MET A 1 -1.80 -10.79 2.42
C MET A 1 -2.09 -11.17 3.85
N VAL A 2 -2.87 -10.37 4.55
CA VAL A 2 -3.34 -10.66 5.92
C VAL A 2 -4.85 -10.49 5.95
N VAL A 3 -5.54 -11.22 6.83
CA VAL A 3 -6.98 -11.08 7.02
C VAL A 3 -7.24 -10.20 8.24
N ALA A 4 -8.08 -9.19 8.07
CA ALA A 4 -8.60 -8.37 9.15
C ALA A 4 -10.01 -8.83 9.50
N ARG A 5 -10.29 -9.02 10.80
CA ARG A 5 -11.61 -9.40 11.30
C ARG A 5 -12.12 -8.37 12.30
N ASN A 6 -13.38 -7.97 12.16
CA ASN A 6 -14.02 -7.10 13.13
C ASN A 6 -14.55 -7.91 14.33
N ASN A 7 -13.83 -7.86 15.44
CA ASN A 7 -14.24 -8.50 16.71
C ASN A 7 -15.08 -7.58 17.61
N THR A 8 -15.57 -6.45 17.10
CA THR A 8 -16.40 -5.50 17.85
C THR A 8 -17.86 -5.62 17.45
N ASP A 9 -18.76 -5.15 18.32
CA ASP A 9 -20.21 -5.14 18.08
C ASP A 9 -20.68 -3.99 17.18
N LYS A 10 -19.76 -3.24 16.57
CA LYS A 10 -20.08 -2.08 15.70
C LYS A 10 -19.34 -2.18 14.37
N PRO A 11 -19.86 -1.58 13.28
CA PRO A 11 -19.12 -1.47 12.04
C PRO A 11 -17.80 -0.70 12.24
N VAL A 12 -16.70 -1.27 11.75
CA VAL A 12 -15.37 -0.66 11.84
C VAL A 12 -14.81 -0.52 10.43
N ARG A 13 -14.17 0.63 10.16
CA ARG A 13 -13.43 0.84 8.94
C ARG A 13 -11.95 0.52 9.16
N ILE A 14 -11.35 -0.23 8.24
CA ILE A 14 -9.90 -0.38 8.13
C ILE A 14 -9.33 0.97 7.71
N ASP A 15 -8.51 1.56 8.59
CA ASP A 15 -7.78 2.79 8.32
C ASP A 15 -6.42 2.43 7.71
N GLU A 16 -6.37 2.28 6.39
CA GLU A 16 -5.21 1.81 5.64
C GLU A 16 -3.95 2.66 5.88
N SER A 17 -4.13 3.95 6.20
CA SER A 17 -3.04 4.86 6.56
C SER A 17 -2.30 4.46 7.85
N ARG A 18 -2.97 3.74 8.77
CA ARG A 18 -2.33 3.23 10.01
C ARG A 18 -1.51 1.97 9.79
N CYS A 19 -1.72 1.28 8.67
CA CYS A 19 -0.93 0.11 8.27
C CYS A 19 0.39 0.50 7.59
N GLY A 20 0.71 1.79 7.53
CA GLY A 20 1.97 2.30 7.01
C GLY A 20 3.18 1.92 7.87
N GLY A 21 4.34 1.82 7.21
CA GLY A 21 5.62 1.51 7.85
C GLY A 21 6.78 1.99 6.97
N ARG A 22 8.02 1.94 7.48
CA ARG A 22 9.21 2.49 6.82
C ARG A 22 9.38 2.06 5.35
N TRP A 23 8.93 0.86 5.01
CA TRP A 23 9.06 0.27 3.68
C TRP A 23 7.72 0.04 2.98
N VAL A 24 6.60 0.42 3.59
CA VAL A 24 5.27 0.26 3.00
C VAL A 24 5.06 1.37 1.98
N ILE A 25 4.69 0.99 0.76
CA ILE A 25 4.41 1.92 -0.35
C ILE A 25 2.93 1.97 -0.74
N GLY A 26 2.12 1.04 -0.21
CA GLY A 26 0.68 1.04 -0.41
C GLY A 26 0.00 -0.01 0.45
N VAL A 27 -1.23 0.27 0.84
CA VAL A 27 -2.11 -0.65 1.56
C VAL A 27 -3.48 -0.57 0.89
N ALA A 28 -4.14 -1.71 0.68
CA ALA A 28 -5.46 -1.80 0.08
C ALA A 28 -6.30 -2.86 0.82
N ALA A 29 -7.50 -2.50 1.26
CA ALA A 29 -8.50 -3.44 1.75
C ALA A 29 -9.39 -3.97 0.61
N TRP A 30 -9.67 -5.27 0.62
CA TRP A 30 -10.50 -5.94 -0.39
C TRP A 30 -11.34 -7.05 0.25
N PRO A 31 -12.62 -7.20 -0.10
CA PRO A 31 -13.38 -6.44 -1.11
C PRO A 31 -13.87 -5.08 -0.62
N HIS A 32 -13.96 -4.85 0.69
CA HIS A 32 -14.42 -3.59 1.29
C HIS A 32 -13.58 -3.21 2.50
N ALA A 33 -13.41 -1.90 2.73
CA ALA A 33 -12.72 -1.38 3.92
C ALA A 33 -13.61 -1.28 5.16
N TRP A 34 -14.94 -1.36 5.00
CA TRP A 34 -15.90 -1.37 6.12
C TRP A 34 -16.27 -2.81 6.45
N LEU A 35 -16.11 -3.21 7.71
CA LEU A 35 -16.43 -4.53 8.21
C LEU A 35 -17.56 -4.44 9.21
N GLN A 36 -18.62 -5.21 8.99
CA GLN A 36 -19.66 -5.41 9.99
C GLN A 36 -19.13 -6.26 11.16
N PRO A 37 -19.84 -6.30 12.30
CA PRO A 37 -19.49 -7.18 13.41
C PRO A 37 -19.34 -8.64 12.95
N GLY A 38 -18.16 -9.24 13.17
CA GLY A 38 -17.84 -10.59 12.75
C GLY A 38 -17.42 -10.76 11.28
N GLU A 39 -17.48 -9.71 10.47
CA GLU A 39 -17.04 -9.75 9.06
C GLU A 39 -15.51 -9.76 8.96
N GLU A 40 -15.01 -10.30 7.85
CA GLU A 40 -13.59 -10.43 7.51
C GLU A 40 -13.29 -9.77 6.15
N SER A 41 -12.11 -9.15 6.03
CA SER A 41 -11.66 -8.52 4.79
C SER A 41 -10.14 -8.72 4.63
N GLU A 42 -9.69 -8.90 3.40
CA GLU A 42 -8.27 -9.04 3.08
C GLU A 42 -7.58 -7.69 3.03
N VAL A 43 -6.36 -7.63 3.57
CA VAL A 43 -5.50 -6.46 3.49
C VAL A 43 -4.25 -6.81 2.70
N TYR A 44 -4.11 -6.13 1.56
CA TYR A 44 -2.95 -6.16 0.70
C TYR A 44 -1.98 -5.06 1.12
N ILE A 45 -0.70 -5.41 1.27
CA ILE A 45 0.36 -4.49 1.68
C ILE A 45 1.47 -4.58 0.65
N ALA A 46 1.69 -3.49 -0.08
CA ALA A 46 2.81 -3.33 -1.00
C ALA A 46 4.02 -2.76 -0.24
N VAL A 47 5.17 -3.41 -0.35
CA VAL A 47 6.42 -2.99 0.29
C VAL A 47 7.53 -2.76 -0.73
N ARG A 48 8.32 -1.70 -0.52
CA ARG A 48 9.56 -1.47 -1.26
C ARG A 48 10.67 -2.30 -0.63
N GLN A 49 11.17 -3.28 -1.37
CA GLN A 49 12.34 -4.05 -0.93
C GLN A 49 13.59 -3.16 -0.93
N PRO A 50 14.32 -3.04 0.18
CA PRO A 50 15.52 -2.20 0.25
C PRO A 50 16.63 -2.66 -0.72
N GLN A 51 16.64 -3.94 -1.08
CA GLN A 51 17.63 -4.59 -1.95
C GLN A 51 17.55 -4.11 -3.43
N ILE A 52 16.34 -3.77 -3.92
CA ILE A 52 16.08 -3.42 -5.33
C ILE A 52 16.48 -1.98 -5.66
N SER A 53 16.79 -1.16 -4.65
CA SER A 53 17.31 0.21 -4.81
C SER A 53 18.64 0.26 -5.58
N LYS A 54 19.39 -0.85 -5.68
CA LYS A 54 20.64 -0.90 -6.46
C LYS A 54 20.42 -0.87 -7.98
N MET A 55 19.25 -1.28 -8.48
CA MET A 55 18.94 -1.26 -9.92
C MET A 55 18.34 0.08 -10.39
N ALA A 56 17.91 0.96 -9.48
CA ALA A 56 17.43 2.31 -9.82
C ALA A 56 18.56 3.29 -10.19
N LYS A 57 19.76 2.78 -10.52
CA LYS A 57 20.87 3.55 -11.09
C LYS A 57 20.85 3.57 -12.62
N GLU A 58 19.83 2.99 -13.25
CA GLU A 58 19.60 3.18 -14.68
C GLU A 58 18.89 4.52 -14.87
N SER A 59 19.71 5.53 -15.15
CA SER A 59 19.32 6.92 -15.29
C SER A 59 18.20 7.05 -16.33
N ARG A 60 16.99 7.42 -15.90
CA ARG A 60 15.87 7.68 -16.81
C ARG A 60 16.31 8.78 -17.79
N PRO A 61 16.36 8.53 -19.11
CA PRO A 61 16.75 9.56 -20.05
C PRO A 61 15.76 10.73 -19.95
N SER A 62 16.29 11.91 -19.60
CA SER A 62 15.50 13.13 -19.49
C SER A 62 15.17 13.66 -20.88
N LEU A 63 13.87 13.81 -21.17
CA LEU A 63 13.37 14.41 -22.42
C LEU A 63 13.69 15.91 -22.54
N LEU A 64 14.15 16.55 -21.46
CA LEU A 64 14.52 17.96 -21.44
C LEU A 64 15.83 18.30 -22.18
N ARG A 65 16.60 17.29 -22.66
CA ARG A 65 17.80 17.54 -23.48
C ARG A 65 17.52 18.08 -24.88
N GLY A 66 16.25 18.06 -25.32
CA GLY A 66 15.85 18.54 -26.65
C GLY A 66 15.39 20.00 -26.72
N ALA A 67 15.18 20.67 -25.59
CA ALA A 67 14.80 22.09 -25.59
C ALA A 67 16.05 22.95 -25.74
N LYS A 68 16.53 23.10 -26.97
CA LYS A 68 17.53 24.11 -27.34
C LYS A 68 16.79 25.45 -27.54
N PRO A 69 17.32 26.59 -27.04
CA PRO A 69 16.73 27.91 -27.24
C PRO A 69 16.66 28.32 -28.72
#